data_AF-T1C7T5-F1
#
_entry.id   AF-T1C7T5-F1
#
_cell.length_a   1.000
_cell.length_b   1.000
_cell.length_c   1.000
_cell.angle_alpha   90.00
_cell.angle_beta   90.00
_cell.angle_gamma   90.00
#
_symmetry.space_group_name_H-M   'P 1'
#
loop_
_entity.id
_entity.type
_entity.pdbx_description
1 polymer ?
#
loop_
_entity_poly.entity_id
_entity_poly.type
_entity_poly.pdbx_seq_one_letter_code
_entity_poly.pdbx_strand_id
1 'polypeptide(L)'
;FVKQFYGQETSSWGGKYSYHRSGLLDRIPHRKFLRGVVIVRDQDVREVRVFLEEWKAQVEVRDIRPTREDLAVLRRAVPAQPTRQ
;
A
#
# COMPACT_ATOMS: atom_id res chain seq x y z
N PHE A 1 10.67 -5.05 -11.01
CA PHE A 1 9.25 -5.03 -10.61
C PHE A 1 9.05 -5.26 -9.10
N VAL A 2 8.88 -6.49 -8.61
CA VAL A 2 8.34 -6.79 -7.25
C VAL A 2 9.08 -6.07 -6.12
N LYS A 3 10.42 -6.11 -6.13
CA LYS A 3 11.28 -5.47 -5.11
C LYS A 3 11.16 -3.94 -5.10
N GLN A 4 10.96 -3.31 -6.26
CA GLN A 4 10.75 -1.86 -6.34
C GLN A 4 9.32 -1.48 -5.97
N PHE A 5 8.35 -2.38 -6.14
CA PHE A 5 6.96 -2.14 -5.80
C PHE A 5 6.69 -2.31 -4.30
N TYR A 6 7.09 -3.45 -3.72
CA TYR A 6 6.84 -3.82 -2.32
C TYR A 6 8.00 -3.52 -1.36
N GLY A 7 9.18 -3.16 -1.89
CA GLY A 7 10.40 -3.09 -1.09
C GLY A 7 11.10 -4.44 -0.97
N GLN A 8 12.27 -4.44 -0.35
CA GLN A 8 13.06 -5.64 -0.14
C GLN A 8 13.93 -5.54 1.12
N GLU A 9 13.76 -6.48 2.03
CA GLU A 9 14.75 -6.74 3.08
C GLU A 9 16.05 -7.25 2.46
N THR A 10 17.17 -6.66 2.85
CA THR A 10 18.50 -7.00 2.35
C THR A 10 19.45 -7.19 3.51
N SER A 11 20.36 -8.17 3.40
CA SER A 11 21.45 -8.34 4.35
C SER A 11 22.82 -8.32 3.66
N SER A 12 23.84 -7.89 4.39
CA SER A 12 25.24 -7.93 3.97
C SER A 12 26.13 -8.51 5.08
N TRP A 13 27.36 -8.91 4.72
CA TRP A 13 28.31 -9.55 5.65
C TRP A 13 27.72 -10.76 6.38
N GLY A 14 27.17 -11.72 5.64
CA GLY A 14 26.62 -12.95 6.21
C GLY A 14 25.46 -12.74 7.19
N GLY A 15 24.74 -11.62 7.09
CA GLY A 15 23.62 -11.28 7.99
C GLY A 15 23.95 -10.27 9.08
N LYS A 16 25.20 -9.82 9.19
CA LYS A 16 25.62 -8.85 10.22
C LYS A 16 24.96 -7.48 10.07
N TYR A 17 24.64 -7.08 8.85
CA TYR A 17 23.91 -5.84 8.59
C TYR A 17 22.64 -6.15 7.83
N SER A 18 21.50 -5.68 8.34
CA SER A 18 20.19 -5.75 7.69
C SER A 18 19.70 -4.34 7.38
N TYR A 19 19.19 -4.14 6.18
CA TYR A 19 18.57 -2.88 5.78
C TYR A 19 17.39 -3.14 4.83
N HIS A 20 16.34 -2.36 5.01
CA HIS A 20 15.18 -2.39 4.13
C HIS A 20 15.38 -1.43 2.97
N ARG A 21 15.31 -1.93 1.73
CA ARG A 21 15.22 -1.09 0.53
C ARG A 21 13.77 -0.75 0.30
N SER A 22 13.40 0.51 0.50
CA SER A 22 12.04 0.98 0.32
C SER A 22 11.53 0.79 -1.11
N GLY A 23 10.31 0.27 -1.24
CA GLY A 23 9.55 0.24 -2.48
C GLY A 23 8.52 1.36 -2.57
N LEU A 24 7.78 1.40 -3.68
CA LEU A 24 6.70 2.36 -3.91
C LEU A 24 5.63 2.28 -2.83
N LEU A 25 5.16 1.07 -2.52
CA LEU A 25 4.09 0.85 -1.56
C LEU A 25 4.49 1.14 -0.10
N ASP A 26 5.78 1.21 0.22
CA ASP A 26 6.22 1.60 1.57
C ASP A 26 5.92 3.06 1.89
N ARG A 27 5.75 3.89 0.85
CA ARG A 27 5.43 5.31 0.96
C ARG A 27 3.93 5.59 0.89
N ILE A 28 3.16 4.63 0.37
CA ILE A 28 1.73 4.77 0.11
C ILE A 28 0.95 3.93 1.14
N PRO A 29 0.05 4.54 1.93
CA PRO A 29 -0.86 3.79 2.78
C PRO A 29 -1.70 2.82 1.93
N HIS A 30 -1.47 1.53 2.15
CA HIS A 30 -2.10 0.48 1.35
C HIS A 30 -2.54 -0.69 2.23
N ARG A 31 -3.50 -1.46 1.71
CA ARG A 31 -3.89 -2.76 2.24
C ARG A 31 -3.68 -3.80 1.17
N LYS A 32 -2.90 -4.82 1.50
CA LYS A 32 -2.74 -6.00 0.65
C LYS A 32 -3.91 -6.94 0.88
N PHE A 33 -4.75 -7.13 -0.14
CA PHE A 33 -5.93 -7.98 -0.03
C PHE A 33 -5.60 -9.42 -0.45
N LEU A 34 -5.05 -9.59 -1.66
CA LEU A 34 -4.62 -10.87 -2.21
C LEU A 34 -3.32 -10.68 -3.00
N ARG A 35 -2.74 -11.78 -3.52
CA ARG A 35 -1.60 -11.68 -4.46
C ARG A 35 -2.06 -10.92 -5.71
N GLY A 36 -1.37 -9.82 -6.02
CA GLY A 36 -1.71 -8.97 -7.17
C GLY A 36 -2.88 -8.01 -6.94
N VAL A 37 -3.52 -8.04 -5.76
CA VAL A 37 -4.61 -7.12 -5.42
C VAL A 37 -4.19 -6.26 -4.23
N VAL A 38 -4.04 -4.96 -4.50
CA VAL A 38 -3.74 -3.95 -3.50
C VAL A 38 -4.85 -2.90 -3.48
N ILE A 39 -5.28 -2.52 -2.29
CA ILE A 39 -6.20 -1.43 -2.06
C ILE A 39 -5.37 -0.23 -1.63
N VAL A 40 -5.49 0.86 -2.37
CA VAL A 40 -4.83 2.13 -2.08
C VAL A 40 -5.88 3.22 -1.95
N ARG A 41 -5.50 4.37 -1.38
CA ARG A 41 -6.39 5.54 -1.39
C ARG A 41 -6.48 6.08 -2.80
N ASP A 42 -7.63 6.66 -3.13
CA ASP A 42 -7.92 7.23 -4.45
C ASP A 42 -6.83 8.22 -4.93
N GLN A 43 -6.39 9.11 -4.04
CA GLN A 43 -5.31 10.08 -4.30
C GLN A 43 -3.97 9.45 -4.70
N ASP A 44 -3.70 8.21 -4.30
CA ASP A 44 -2.44 7.51 -4.54
C ASP A 44 -2.52 6.59 -5.79
N VAL A 45 -3.72 6.38 -6.35
CA VAL A 45 -3.97 5.48 -7.50
C VAL A 45 -3.14 5.88 -8.72
N ARG A 46 -3.01 7.19 -8.99
CA ARG A 46 -2.26 7.69 -10.14
C ARG A 46 -0.79 7.28 -10.09
N GLU A 47 -0.14 7.44 -8.93
CA GLU A 47 1.28 7.10 -8.76
C GLU A 47 1.51 5.59 -8.95
N VAL A 48 0.65 4.78 -8.35
CA VAL A 48 0.68 3.31 -8.48
C VAL A 48 0.47 2.89 -9.93
N ARG A 49 -0.50 3.48 -10.61
CA ARG A 49 -0.83 3.16 -12.01
C ARG A 49 0.33 3.45 -12.95
N VAL A 50 0.94 4.63 -12.84
CA VAL A 50 2.10 5.02 -13.67
C VAL A 50 3.23 4.01 -13.51
N PHE A 51 3.57 3.65 -12.26
CA PHE A 51 4.59 2.65 -12.02
C PHE A 51 4.24 1.30 -12.67
N LEU A 52 3.01 0.81 -12.52
CA LEU A 52 2.62 -0.48 -13.09
C LEU A 52 2.65 -0.48 -14.63
N GLU A 53 2.30 0.65 -15.25
CA GLU A 53 2.35 0.85 -16.71
C GLU A 53 3.79 0.85 -17.25
N GLU A 54 4.76 1.43 -16.54
CA GLU A 54 6.19 1.36 -16.90
C GLU A 54 6.68 -0.09 -17.03
N TRP A 55 6.13 -0.99 -16.21
CA TRP A 55 6.42 -2.42 -16.24
C TRP A 55 5.53 -3.21 -17.20
N LYS A 56 4.69 -2.54 -17.99
CA LYS A 56 3.72 -3.14 -18.92
C LYS A 56 2.79 -4.15 -18.24
N ALA A 57 2.47 -3.94 -16.97
CA ALA A 57 1.54 -4.81 -16.25
C ALA A 57 0.10 -4.58 -16.73
N GLN A 58 -0.67 -5.66 -16.83
CA GLN A 58 -2.12 -5.54 -17.01
C GLN A 58 -2.75 -5.20 -15.66
N VAL A 59 -3.39 -4.04 -15.58
CA VAL A 59 -3.97 -3.51 -14.33
C VAL A 59 -5.44 -3.23 -14.53
N GLU A 60 -6.27 -3.76 -13.64
CA GLU A 60 -7.68 -3.40 -13.52
C GLU A 60 -7.86 -2.58 -12.25
N VAL A 61 -8.52 -1.43 -12.37
CA VAL A 61 -8.81 -0.54 -11.23
C VAL A 61 -10.29 -0.60 -10.94
N ARG A 62 -10.64 -0.79 -9.66
CA ARG A 62 -12.03 -0.79 -9.19
C ARG A 62 -12.18 0.17 -8.02
N ASP A 63 -13.26 0.95 -8.08
CA ASP A 63 -13.66 1.83 -6.99
C ASP A 63 -14.32 1.03 -5.87
N ILE A 64 -13.79 1.13 -4.66
CA ILE A 64 -14.40 0.58 -3.46
C ILE A 64 -14.91 1.76 -2.63
N ARG A 65 -16.22 1.96 -2.61
CA ARG A 65 -16.86 3.02 -1.82
C ARG A 65 -17.63 2.39 -0.65
N PRO A 66 -17.30 2.75 0.60
CA PRO A 66 -18.03 2.23 1.75
C PRO A 66 -19.49 2.69 1.70
N THR A 67 -20.40 1.80 2.10
CA THR A 67 -21.82 2.12 2.28
C THR A 67 -22.02 2.98 3.54
N ARG A 68 -23.24 3.50 3.75
CA ARG A 68 -23.55 4.27 4.96
C ARG A 68 -23.41 3.41 6.21
N GLU A 69 -23.81 2.16 6.11
CA GLU A 69 -23.72 1.14 7.15
C GLU A 69 -22.25 0.85 7.49
N ASP A 70 -21.40 0.68 6.48
CA ASP A 70 -19.95 0.48 6.67
C ASP A 70 -19.32 1.67 7.40
N LEU A 71 -19.68 2.90 7.01
CA LEU A 71 -19.19 4.12 7.66
C LEU A 71 -19.63 4.21 9.12
N ALA A 72 -20.83 3.75 9.46
CA ALA A 72 -21.30 3.71 10.84
C ALA A 72 -20.49 2.73 11.70
N VAL A 73 -20.18 1.55 11.16
CA VAL A 73 -19.33 0.54 11.82
C VAL A 73 -17.90 1.08 11.99
N LEU A 74 -17.32 1.63 10.94
CA LEU A 74 -15.96 2.17 10.95
C LEU A 74 -15.80 3.32 11.95
N ARG A 75 -16.78 4.24 12.04
CA ARG A 75 -16.78 5.34 13.03
C ARG A 75 -16.85 4.83 14.46
N ARG A 76 -17.60 3.75 14.72
CA ARG A 76 -17.71 3.13 16.05
C ARG A 76 -16.44 2.36 16.45
N ALA A 77 -15.72 1.81 15.48
CA ALA A 77 -14.53 0.99 15.70
C ALA A 77 -13.24 1.80 15.90
N VAL A 78 -13.23 3.11 15.63
CA VAL A 78 -12.06 3.96 15.84
C VAL A 78 -12.06 4.46 17.30
N PRO A 79 -11.15 3.98 18.19
CA PRO A 79 -10.84 4.74 19.39
C PRO A 79 -10.21 6.07 18.94
N ALA A 80 -10.62 7.17 19.57
CA ALA A 80 -10.11 8.52 19.28
C ALA A 80 -8.58 8.49 19.17
N GLN A 81 -8.03 8.75 17.98
CA GLN A 81 -6.59 8.89 17.85
C GLN A 81 -6.17 10.14 18.62
N PRO A 82 -5.17 10.08 19.50
CA PRO A 82 -4.68 11.27 20.17
C PRO A 82 -4.09 12.22 19.12
N THR A 83 -4.58 13.45 19.13
CA THR A 83 -4.05 14.58 18.38
C THR A 83 -2.53 14.62 18.59
N ARG A 84 -1.74 14.30 17.56
CA ARG A 84 -0.31 14.60 17.57
C ARG A 84 -0.18 16.11 17.41
N GLN A 85 0.11 16.78 18.53
CA GLN A 85 0.68 18.13 18.55
C GLN A 85 2.13 18.08 18.05
#